data_AF-A0A645D042-F1
#
_entry.id   AF-A0A645D042-F1
#
_cell.length_a   1.000
_cell.length_b   1.000
_cell.length_c   1.000
_cell.angle_alpha   90.00
_cell.angle_beta   90.00
_cell.angle_gamma   90.00
#
_symmetry.space_group_name_H-M   'P 1'
#
loop_
_entity.id
_entity.type
_entity.pdbx_description
1 polymer ?
#
loop_
_entity_poly.entity_id
_entity_poly.type
_entity_poly.pdbx_seq_one_letter_code
_entity_poly.pdbx_strand_id
1 'polypeptide(L)'
;MVQTIGRAARNAEGLVVLYADKITASMAAAMGETERRRAIQDAYNKAHGIVPKTVVKSVRELLEISKSADGAGGDHAPGTLTKREREEAIVSLEKQMREASKMLEFEYAAVLRDRIIKLRDVKA
;
A
#
# COMPACT_ATOMS: atom_id res chain seq x y z
N MET A 1 -5.23 9.11 -13.71
CA MET A 1 -5.72 9.95 -12.58
C MET A 1 -6.62 9.16 -11.63
N VAL A 2 -7.62 8.42 -12.13
CA VAL A 2 -8.54 7.61 -11.28
C VAL A 2 -7.79 6.65 -10.34
N GLN A 3 -6.76 5.96 -10.83
CA GLN A 3 -5.95 5.05 -10.01
C GLN A 3 -5.28 5.75 -8.82
N THR A 4 -4.72 6.95 -9.05
CA THR A 4 -4.10 7.77 -8.00
C THR A 4 -5.13 8.24 -6.98
N ILE A 5 -6.32 8.67 -7.44
CA ILE A 5 -7.42 9.06 -6.55
C ILE A 5 -7.88 7.88 -5.69
N GLY A 6 -7.96 6.69 -6.28
CA GLY A 6 -8.38 5.47 -5.59
C GLY A 6 -7.49 5.07 -4.41
N ARG A 7 -6.23 5.52 -4.37
CA ARG A 7 -5.35 5.30 -3.21
C ARG A 7 -5.86 6.02 -1.96
N ALA A 8 -6.44 7.22 -2.10
CA ALA A 8 -7.00 7.97 -0.98
C ALA A 8 -8.32 7.36 -0.44
N ALA A 9 -9.02 6.55 -1.23
CA ALA A 9 -10.33 5.99 -0.88
C ALA A 9 -10.29 4.92 0.23
N ARG A 10 -9.09 4.54 0.71
CA ARG A 10 -8.93 3.57 1.81
C ARG A 10 -9.06 4.20 3.20
N ASN A 11 -9.19 5.52 3.28
CA ASN A 11 -9.36 6.28 4.51
C ASN A 11 -10.72 7.01 4.50
N ALA A 12 -11.41 7.04 5.65
CA ALA A 12 -12.70 7.72 5.77
C ALA A 12 -12.63 9.23 5.46
N GLU A 13 -11.50 9.87 5.72
CA GLU A 13 -11.23 11.29 5.44
C GLU A 13 -10.35 11.48 4.19
N GLY A 14 -10.30 10.49 3.30
CA GLY A 14 -9.50 10.53 2.08
C GLY A 14 -9.75 11.79 1.23
N LEU A 15 -8.68 12.53 0.97
CA LEU A 15 -8.68 13.77 0.17
C LEU A 15 -7.62 13.70 -0.93
N VAL A 16 -7.95 14.25 -2.10
CA VAL A 16 -7.02 14.40 -3.23
C VAL A 16 -6.99 15.86 -3.64
N VAL A 17 -5.79 16.42 -3.73
CA VAL A 17 -5.55 17.79 -4.22
C VAL A 17 -4.85 17.70 -5.57
N LEU A 18 -5.46 18.29 -6.60
CA LEU A 18 -4.91 18.36 -7.96
C LEU A 18 -4.41 19.78 -8.22
N TYR A 19 -3.09 19.97 -8.24
CA TYR A 19 -2.48 21.26 -8.60
C TYR A 19 -2.44 21.40 -10.13
N ALA A 20 -3.18 22.36 -10.68
CA ALA A 20 -3.19 22.68 -12.10
C ALA A 20 -3.75 24.08 -12.33
N ASP A 21 -3.25 24.78 -13.37
CA ASP A 21 -3.77 26.10 -13.76
C ASP A 21 -5.12 26.01 -14.48
N LYS A 22 -5.43 24.87 -15.11
CA LYS A 22 -6.69 24.61 -15.81
C LYS A 22 -7.14 23.17 -15.66
N ILE A 23 -8.45 22.97 -15.75
CA ILE A 23 -9.05 21.63 -15.79
C ILE A 23 -8.89 21.05 -17.19
N THR A 24 -8.15 19.95 -17.30
CA THR A 24 -8.04 19.18 -18.55
C THR A 24 -9.21 18.22 -18.72
N ALA A 25 -9.46 17.72 -19.93
CA ALA A 25 -10.50 16.72 -20.18
C ALA A 25 -10.33 15.45 -19.31
N SER A 26 -9.09 14.99 -19.12
CA SER A 26 -8.76 13.85 -18.26
C SER A 26 -9.05 14.12 -16.78
N MET A 27 -8.82 15.35 -16.31
CA MET A 27 -9.19 15.77 -14.95
C MET A 27 -10.70 15.79 -14.79
N ALA A 28 -11.42 16.41 -15.73
CA ALA A 28 -12.88 16.49 -15.70
C ALA A 28 -13.52 15.09 -15.68
N ALA A 29 -13.04 14.18 -16.52
CA ALA A 29 -13.51 12.79 -16.53
C ALA A 29 -13.23 12.06 -15.20
N ALA A 30 -12.02 12.22 -14.64
CA ALA A 30 -11.65 11.58 -13.39
C ALA A 30 -12.44 12.14 -12.18
N MET A 31 -12.63 13.45 -12.12
CA MET A 31 -13.43 14.13 -11.09
C MET A 31 -14.89 13.71 -11.19
N GLY A 32 -15.47 13.75 -12.40
CA GLY A 32 -16.86 13.36 -12.64
C GLY A 32 -17.15 11.91 -12.23
N GLU A 33 -16.28 10.96 -12.59
CA GLU A 33 -16.45 9.56 -12.16
C GLU A 33 -16.27 9.38 -10.64
N THR A 34 -15.39 10.15 -10.02
CA THR A 34 -15.19 10.12 -8.56
C THR A 34 -16.43 10.64 -7.84
N GLU A 35 -16.99 11.75 -8.29
CA GLU A 35 -18.18 12.37 -7.72
C GLU A 35 -19.43 11.50 -7.91
N ARG A 36 -19.60 10.93 -9.11
CA ARG A 36 -20.69 9.99 -9.40
C ARG A 36 -20.66 8.78 -8.46
N ARG A 37 -19.48 8.19 -8.23
CA ARG A 37 -19.33 7.05 -7.29
C ARG A 37 -19.59 7.45 -5.85
N ARG A 38 -19.04 8.58 -5.39
CA ARG A 38 -19.24 9.07 -4.03
C ARG A 38 -20.71 9.32 -3.73
N ALA A 39 -21.44 9.96 -4.65
CA ALA A 39 -22.88 10.19 -4.48
C ALA A 39 -23.69 8.89 -4.29
N ILE A 40 -23.39 7.84 -5.06
CA ILE A 40 -24.04 6.53 -4.92
C ILE A 40 -23.70 5.90 -3.57
N GLN A 41 -22.43 5.96 -3.15
CA GLN A 41 -21.96 5.42 -1.88
C GLN A 41 -22.61 6.13 -0.69
N ASP A 42 -22.69 7.47 -0.73
CA ASP A 42 -23.30 8.27 0.32
C ASP A 42 -24.81 8.01 0.43
N ALA A 43 -25.50 7.90 -0.71
CA ALA A 43 -26.91 7.54 -0.75
C ALA A 43 -27.15 6.14 -0.15
N TYR A 44 -26.33 5.16 -0.52
CA TYR A 44 -26.39 3.82 0.03
C TYR A 44 -26.13 3.81 1.54
N ASN A 45 -25.09 4.51 1.99
CA ASN A 45 -24.72 4.61 3.41
C ASN A 45 -25.85 5.24 4.22
N LYS A 46 -26.44 6.34 3.73
CA LYS A 46 -27.57 7.01 4.39
C LYS A 46 -28.80 6.12 4.48
N ALA A 47 -29.11 5.38 3.40
CA ALA A 47 -30.25 4.47 3.39
C ALA A 47 -30.09 3.29 4.37
N HIS A 48 -28.86 2.89 4.66
CA HIS A 48 -28.54 1.74 5.53
C HIS A 48 -27.99 2.13 6.91
N GLY A 49 -27.90 3.43 7.24
CA GLY A 49 -27.31 3.90 8.50
C GLY A 49 -25.83 3.56 8.67
N ILE A 50 -25.09 3.40 7.58
CA ILE A 50 -23.66 3.05 7.60
C ILE A 50 -22.84 4.33 7.81
N VAL A 51 -22.01 4.33 8.85
CA VAL A 51 -21.00 5.39 9.07
C VAL A 51 -19.66 4.91 8.49
N PRO A 52 -19.08 5.62 7.53
CA PRO A 52 -17.75 5.27 6.99
C PRO A 52 -16.71 5.21 8.10
N LYS A 53 -15.94 4.13 8.14
CA LYS A 53 -14.84 3.93 9.08
C LYS A 53 -13.60 3.42 8.33
N THR A 54 -12.45 3.94 8.70
CA THR A 54 -11.17 3.45 8.16
C THR A 54 -10.93 2.02 8.63
N VAL A 55 -10.63 1.13 7.70
CA VAL A 55 -10.31 -0.27 8.03
C VAL A 55 -8.92 -0.31 8.66
N VAL A 56 -8.84 -0.81 9.89
CA VAL A 56 -7.56 -1.06 10.57
C VAL A 56 -7.10 -2.46 10.17
N LYS A 57 -6.09 -2.55 9.29
CA LYS A 57 -5.45 -3.82 8.93
C LYS A 57 -4.09 -3.93 9.60
N SER A 58 -3.75 -5.14 10.03
CA SER A 58 -2.40 -5.39 10.51
C SER A 58 -1.42 -5.34 9.34
N VAL A 59 -0.21 -4.84 9.60
CA VAL A 59 0.86 -4.75 8.60
C VAL A 59 1.18 -6.12 7.98
N ARG A 60 1.03 -7.21 8.74
CA ARG A 60 1.19 -8.58 8.25
C ARG A 60 0.16 -8.99 7.20
N GLU A 61 -1.10 -8.57 7.37
CA GLU A 61 -2.19 -8.87 6.43
C GLU A 61 -2.01 -8.14 5.08
N LEU A 62 -1.40 -6.96 5.08
CA LEU A 62 -1.06 -6.25 3.85
C LEU A 62 0.02 -6.99 3.05
N LEU A 63 1.01 -7.61 3.73
CA LEU A 63 2.07 -8.42 3.10
C LEU A 63 1.49 -9.68 2.40
N GLU A 64 0.47 -10.31 2.99
CA GLU A 64 -0.17 -11.53 2.44
C GLU A 64 -0.94 -11.22 1.14
N ILE A 65 -1.62 -10.07 1.09
CA ILE A 65 -2.36 -9.64 -0.11
C ILE A 65 -1.38 -9.27 -1.23
N SER A 66 -0.24 -8.63 -0.94
CA SER A 66 0.79 -8.33 -1.95
C SER A 66 1.56 -9.57 -2.41
N LYS A 67 1.82 -10.54 -1.50
CA LYS A 67 2.43 -11.84 -1.84
C LYS A 67 1.56 -12.70 -2.77
N SER A 68 0.25 -12.48 -2.78
CA SER A 68 -0.66 -13.18 -3.69
C SER A 68 -0.47 -12.75 -5.15
N ALA A 69 0.21 -11.62 -5.41
CA ALA A 69 0.57 -11.16 -6.75
C ALA A 69 1.99 -11.59 -7.18
N ASP A 70 2.92 -11.73 -6.24
CA ASP A 70 4.29 -12.19 -6.49
C ASP A 70 4.66 -13.33 -5.51
N GLY A 71 4.59 -14.55 -6.04
CA GLY A 71 4.95 -15.75 -5.30
C GLY A 71 6.41 -15.77 -4.82
N ALA A 72 6.61 -16.49 -3.71
CA ALA A 72 7.88 -16.91 -3.11
C ALA A 72 8.60 -15.87 -2.22
N GLY A 73 8.45 -16.05 -0.91
CA GLY A 73 9.29 -15.44 0.12
C GLY A 73 8.98 -16.03 1.48
N GLY A 74 9.45 -17.26 1.71
CA GLY A 74 9.23 -18.04 2.92
C GLY A 74 9.67 -17.31 4.18
N ASP A 75 8.86 -17.42 5.23
CA ASP A 75 9.22 -16.99 6.58
C ASP A 75 10.29 -17.93 7.13
N HIS A 76 11.55 -17.63 6.85
CA HIS A 76 12.67 -18.23 7.57
C HIS A 76 12.89 -17.46 8.88
N ALA A 77 12.85 -18.18 9.99
CA ALA A 77 13.11 -17.65 11.33
C ALA A 77 14.51 -17.01 11.40
N PRO A 78 14.71 -15.89 12.13
CA PRO A 78 15.97 -15.14 12.14
C PRO A 78 17.22 -15.87 12.67
N GLY A 79 17.09 -17.11 13.14
CA GLY A 79 18.13 -17.86 13.84
C GLY A 79 18.86 -18.95 13.03
N THR A 80 18.43 -19.30 11.82
CA THR A 80 18.98 -20.44 11.05
C THR A 80 19.74 -20.06 9.78
N LEU A 81 19.84 -18.76 9.45
CA LEU A 81 20.49 -18.30 8.23
C LEU A 81 22.00 -18.12 8.44
N THR A 82 22.79 -18.76 7.58
CA THR A 82 24.23 -18.48 7.49
C THR A 82 24.48 -17.03 7.07
N LYS A 83 25.69 -16.51 7.33
CA LYS A 83 26.06 -15.12 6.97
C LYS A 83 25.82 -14.83 5.49
N ARG A 84 26.05 -15.81 4.60
CA ARG A 84 25.85 -15.68 3.15
C ARG A 84 24.36 -15.62 2.78
N GLU A 85 23.55 -16.52 3.33
CA GLU A 85 22.10 -16.55 3.07
C GLU A 85 21.38 -15.31 3.61
N ARG A 86 21.90 -14.74 4.71
CA ARG A 86 21.41 -13.48 5.27
C ARG A 86 21.67 -12.30 4.32
N GLU A 87 22.86 -12.23 3.73
CA GLU A 87 23.22 -11.17 2.78
C GLU A 87 22.35 -11.26 1.52
N GLU A 88 22.14 -12.47 0.99
CA GLU A 88 21.27 -12.73 -0.16
C GLU A 88 19.81 -12.34 0.14
N ALA A 89 19.30 -12.66 1.33
CA ALA A 89 17.98 -12.26 1.77
C ALA A 89 17.84 -10.73 1.90
N ILE A 90 18.86 -10.05 2.41
CA ILE A 90 18.88 -8.57 2.50
C ILE A 90 18.81 -7.95 1.10
N VAL A 91 19.61 -8.44 0.15
CA VAL A 91 19.60 -7.93 -1.25
C VAL A 91 18.22 -8.12 -1.90
N SER A 92 17.59 -9.28 -1.69
CA SER A 92 16.25 -9.55 -2.21
C SER A 92 15.20 -8.62 -1.59
N LEU A 93 15.23 -8.43 -0.27
CA LEU A 93 14.32 -7.53 0.43
C LEU A 93 14.54 -6.06 0.05
N GLU A 94 15.78 -5.62 -0.17
CA GLU A 94 16.07 -4.27 -0.64
C GLU A 94 15.51 -4.01 -2.05
N LYS A 95 15.59 -5.02 -2.93
CA LYS A 95 14.97 -4.95 -4.27
C LYS A 95 13.46 -4.78 -4.16
N GLN A 96 12.80 -5.62 -3.37
CA GLN A 96 11.35 -5.55 -3.14
C GLN A 96 10.94 -4.22 -2.50
N MET A 97 11.73 -3.68 -1.57
CA MET A 97 11.47 -2.39 -0.94
C MET A 97 11.53 -1.24 -1.95
N ARG A 98 12.51 -1.27 -2.86
CA ARG A 98 12.64 -0.28 -3.94
C ARG A 98 11.47 -0.39 -4.93
N GLU A 99 11.03 -1.60 -5.27
CA GLU A 99 9.87 -1.81 -6.13
C GLU A 99 8.58 -1.30 -5.47
N ALA A 100 8.35 -1.63 -4.20
CA ALA A 100 7.25 -1.09 -3.39
C ALA A 100 7.22 0.45 -3.38
N SER A 101 8.39 1.06 -3.20
CA SER A 101 8.53 2.52 -3.20
C SER A 101 8.20 3.14 -4.56
N LYS A 102 8.64 2.50 -5.67
CA LYS A 102 8.28 2.92 -7.04
C LYS A 102 6.78 2.83 -7.29
N MET A 103 6.13 1.83 -6.69
CA MET A 103 4.68 1.62 -6.79
C MET A 103 3.87 2.54 -5.86
N LEU A 104 4.53 3.38 -5.07
CA LEU A 104 3.93 4.26 -4.05
C LEU A 104 3.26 3.48 -2.90
N GLU A 105 3.68 2.24 -2.66
CA GLU A 105 3.25 1.40 -1.53
C GLU A 105 4.18 1.63 -0.33
N PHE A 106 4.17 2.86 0.23
CA PHE A 106 5.13 3.26 1.27
C PHE A 106 5.00 2.47 2.57
N GLU A 107 3.78 2.03 2.89
CA GLU A 107 3.51 1.18 4.06
C GLU A 107 4.24 -0.16 3.90
N TYR A 108 4.14 -0.80 2.74
CA TYR A 108 4.84 -2.05 2.41
C TYR A 108 6.36 -1.86 2.42
N ALA A 109 6.85 -0.75 1.83
CA ALA A 109 8.27 -0.41 1.85
C ALA A 109 8.81 -0.24 3.29
N ALA A 110 8.03 0.37 4.20
CA ALA A 110 8.42 0.52 5.59
C ALA A 110 8.56 -0.83 6.32
N VAL A 111 7.66 -1.80 6.05
CA VAL A 111 7.78 -3.15 6.63
C VAL A 111 9.05 -3.86 6.18
N LEU A 112 9.35 -3.76 4.87
CA LEU A 112 10.52 -4.38 4.30
C LEU A 112 11.80 -3.78 4.87
N ARG A 113 11.84 -2.46 5.04
CA ARG A 113 12.93 -1.76 5.74
C ARG A 113 13.14 -2.29 7.16
N ASP A 114 12.07 -2.39 7.94
CA ASP A 114 12.17 -2.85 9.34
C ASP A 114 12.60 -4.32 9.41
N ARG A 115 12.24 -5.14 8.41
CA ARG A 115 12.71 -6.53 8.30
C ARG A 115 14.20 -6.61 7.92
N ILE A 116 14.68 -5.72 7.04
CA ILE A 116 16.11 -5.60 6.71
C ILE A 116 16.91 -5.18 7.95
N ILE A 117 16.43 -4.20 8.71
CA ILE A 117 17.08 -3.75 9.96
C ILE A 117 17.20 -4.93 10.93
N LYS A 118 16.12 -5.69 11.16
CA LYS A 118 16.16 -6.89 12.02
C LYS A 118 17.18 -7.92 11.54
N LEU A 119 17.29 -8.15 10.23
CA LEU A 119 18.25 -9.11 9.69
C LEU A 119 19.70 -8.63 9.85
N ARG A 120 19.96 -7.31 9.78
CA ARG A 120 21.27 -6.68 10.02
C ARG A 120 21.65 -6.63 11.50
N ASP A 121 20.68 -6.42 12.38
CA ASP A 121 20.90 -6.27 13.83
C ASP A 121 21.13 -7.60 14.57
N VAL A 122 20.78 -8.74 13.97
CA VAL A 122 21.13 -10.06 14.51
C VAL A 122 22.65 -10.24 14.33
N LYS A 123 23.41 -9.81 15.34
CA LYS A 123 24.84 -10.12 15.48
C LYS A 123 25.02 -11.65 15.57
N ALA A 124 26.03 -12.13 14.85
CA ALA A 124 26.63 -13.44 15.07
C ALA A 124 27.30 -13.49 16.45
#